data_AF-A0A2D4N2G3-F1
#
_entry.id   AF-A0A2D4N2G3-F1
#
_cell.length_a   1.000
_cell.length_b   1.000
_cell.length_c   1.000
_cell.angle_alpha   90.00
_cell.angle_beta   90.00
_cell.angle_gamma   90.00
#
_symmetry.space_group_name_H-M   'P 1'
#
loop_
_entity.id
_entity.type
_entity.pdbx_description
1 polymer ?
#
loop_
_entity_poly.entity_id
_entity_poly.type
_entity_poly.pdbx_seq_one_letter_code
_entity_poly.pdbx_strand_id
1 'polypeptide(L)'
;VGTGDPLQQEQVAQQQRRLTTQECVTNRPPHTTTASASLWEYQGPYAPLILCDHLPEEFIECEAPVDHNGNISARDELGYGCLKFGGQAYSDVSHTRVLCRALDGIECAGQRIF
;
A
#
# COMPACT_ATOMS: atom_id res chain seq x y z
N VAL A 1 6.35 10.87 39.96
CA VAL A 1 5.31 10.31 39.08
C VAL A 1 5.28 11.17 37.84
N GLY A 2 6.01 10.78 36.80
CA GLY A 2 6.20 11.59 35.60
C GLY A 2 4.97 11.51 34.71
N THR A 3 4.36 12.66 34.42
CA THR A 3 3.37 12.83 33.36
C THR A 3 4.09 12.71 32.02
N GLY A 4 3.90 11.59 31.32
CA GLY A 4 4.40 11.44 29.95
C GLY A 4 3.69 12.41 29.03
N ASP A 5 4.45 13.09 28.17
CA ASP A 5 3.94 14.01 27.16
C ASP A 5 2.98 13.28 26.19
N PRO A 6 1.74 13.74 26.00
CA PRO A 6 0.76 13.08 25.14
C PRO A 6 1.19 13.03 23.67
N LEU A 7 2.01 14.01 23.21
CA LEU A 7 2.61 14.00 21.88
C LEU A 7 3.60 12.84 21.69
N GLN A 8 4.40 12.51 22.72
CA GLN A 8 5.32 11.39 22.66
C GLN A 8 4.57 10.05 22.62
N GLN A 9 3.41 9.98 23.29
CA GLN A 9 2.57 8.79 23.30
C GLN A 9 1.85 8.57 21.97
N GLU A 10 1.40 9.64 21.31
CA GLU A 10 0.89 9.58 19.93
C GLU A 10 1.99 9.14 18.95
N GLN A 11 3.22 9.65 19.08
CA GLN A 11 4.32 9.23 18.22
C GLN A 11 4.74 7.79 18.45
N VAL A 12 4.73 7.31 19.70
CA VAL A 12 4.96 5.89 20.01
C VAL A 12 3.82 5.03 19.46
N ALA A 13 2.56 5.47 19.56
CA ALA A 13 1.42 4.76 18.98
C ALA A 13 1.45 4.74 17.45
N GLN A 14 1.90 5.83 16.80
CA GLN A 14 2.10 5.88 15.34
C GLN A 14 3.30 5.03 14.90
N GLN A 15 4.39 5.03 15.67
CA GLN A 15 5.54 4.17 15.44
C GLN A 15 5.17 2.69 15.60
N GLN A 16 4.40 2.36 16.64
CA GLN A 16 3.87 1.01 16.88
C GLN A 16 2.89 0.61 15.77
N ARG A 17 2.02 1.52 15.31
CA ARG A 17 1.15 1.30 14.15
C ARG A 17 1.96 0.96 12.90
N ARG A 18 3.01 1.73 12.58
CA ARG A 18 3.95 1.45 11.46
C ARG A 18 4.65 0.09 11.61
N LEU A 19 5.06 -0.28 12.82
CA LEU A 19 5.68 -1.59 13.13
C LEU A 19 4.69 -2.75 12.99
N THR A 20 3.43 -2.57 13.39
CA THR A 20 2.37 -3.60 13.22
C THR A 20 1.91 -3.75 11.77
N THR A 21 2.00 -2.70 10.95
CA THR A 21 1.79 -2.81 9.50
C THR A 21 2.89 -3.64 8.82
N GLN A 22 4.03 -3.83 9.48
CA GLN A 22 5.26 -4.34 8.85
C GLN A 22 5.26 -5.86 8.61
N GLU A 23 4.20 -6.58 9.01
CA GLU A 23 4.15 -8.04 8.88
C GLU A 23 2.96 -8.58 8.05
N CYS A 24 2.27 -7.70 7.32
CA CYS A 24 1.43 -8.07 6.19
C CYS A 24 2.07 -7.57 4.90
N VAL A 25 2.37 -8.48 3.99
CA VAL A 25 3.06 -8.12 2.75
C VAL A 25 2.01 -7.73 1.71
N THR A 26 2.13 -6.51 1.23
CA THR A 26 1.32 -6.00 0.12
C THR A 26 1.83 -6.63 -1.17
N ASN A 27 0.98 -7.39 -1.86
CA ASN A 27 1.28 -7.80 -3.23
C ASN A 27 0.68 -6.78 -4.19
N ARG A 28 1.55 -6.15 -5.00
CA ARG A 28 1.11 -5.33 -6.12
C ARG A 28 0.28 -6.20 -7.08
N PRO A 29 -1.01 -5.91 -7.30
CA PRO A 29 -1.79 -6.66 -8.27
C PRO A 29 -1.29 -6.36 -9.70
N PRO A 30 -1.39 -7.30 -10.66
CA PRO A 30 -1.25 -6.97 -12.07
C PRO A 30 -2.49 -6.18 -12.54
N HIS A 31 -2.28 -4.97 -13.05
CA HIS A 31 -3.36 -4.07 -13.46
C HIS A 31 -3.86 -4.41 -14.88
N THR A 32 -5.18 -4.49 -15.08
CA THR A 32 -5.82 -4.59 -16.40
C THR A 32 -6.16 -3.19 -16.94
N THR A 33 -5.56 -2.84 -18.07
CA THR A 33 -5.69 -1.54 -18.74
C THR A 33 -7.11 -1.31 -19.28
N THR A 34 -7.83 -0.32 -18.75
CA THR A 34 -8.98 0.30 -19.44
C THR A 34 -8.53 1.65 -20.01
N ALA A 35 -8.37 1.71 -21.32
CA ALA A 35 -7.79 2.84 -22.03
C ALA A 35 -8.79 4.00 -22.15
N SER A 36 -8.42 5.17 -21.63
CA SER A 36 -8.99 6.45 -22.05
C SER A 36 -7.84 7.32 -22.57
N ALA A 37 -7.85 7.57 -23.88
CA ALA A 37 -6.82 8.29 -24.60
C ALA A 37 -6.73 9.73 -24.06
N SER A 38 -5.65 10.01 -23.33
CA SER A 38 -5.42 11.29 -22.65
C SER A 38 -3.92 11.57 -22.58
N LEU A 39 -3.56 12.82 -22.26
CA LEU A 39 -2.20 13.41 -22.23
C LEU A 39 -1.14 12.60 -21.41
N TRP A 40 -1.56 11.52 -20.77
CA TRP A 40 -0.80 10.59 -19.94
C TRP A 40 -0.61 9.23 -20.63
N GLU A 41 -0.71 9.18 -21.95
CA GLU A 41 -0.42 7.98 -22.73
C GLU A 41 1.08 7.76 -22.84
N TYR A 42 1.52 6.52 -22.66
CA TYR A 42 2.94 6.18 -22.67
C TYR A 42 3.50 6.26 -24.09
N GLN A 43 4.42 7.20 -24.31
CA GLN A 43 5.02 7.46 -25.63
C GLN A 43 6.37 6.75 -25.84
N GLY A 44 6.71 5.79 -24.98
CA GLY A 44 7.94 5.01 -25.06
C GLY A 44 9.04 5.50 -24.12
N PRO A 45 10.18 4.78 -24.07
CA PRO A 45 11.20 4.95 -23.03
C PRO A 45 12.00 6.26 -23.12
N TYR A 46 11.94 6.95 -24.26
CA TYR A 46 12.60 8.25 -24.47
C TYR A 46 11.65 9.43 -24.23
N ALA A 47 10.37 9.16 -23.93
CA ALA A 47 9.42 10.18 -23.55
C ALA A 47 9.73 10.68 -22.12
N PRO A 48 9.38 11.93 -21.79
CA PRO A 48 9.64 12.47 -20.46
C PRO A 48 8.82 11.80 -19.35
N LEU A 49 7.68 11.19 -19.70
CA LEU A 49 6.81 10.50 -18.74
C LEU A 49 7.10 9.00 -18.72
N ILE A 50 7.48 8.50 -17.54
CA ILE A 50 7.55 7.07 -17.25
C ILE A 50 6.16 6.49 -16.95
N LEU A 51 6.02 5.17 -16.99
CA LEU A 51 4.80 4.50 -16.54
C LEU A 51 4.65 4.62 -15.02
N CYS A 52 3.43 4.91 -14.55
CA CYS A 52 3.12 4.93 -13.11
C CYS A 52 3.41 3.56 -12.46
N ASP A 53 3.23 2.47 -13.21
CA ASP A 53 3.56 1.11 -12.77
C ASP A 53 5.08 0.88 -12.58
N HIS A 54 5.92 1.77 -13.09
CA HIS A 54 7.38 1.69 -12.93
C HIS A 54 7.92 2.69 -11.91
N LEU A 55 7.04 3.43 -11.22
CA LEU A 55 7.48 4.30 -10.13
C LEU A 55 8.13 3.46 -9.02
N PRO A 56 9.32 3.86 -8.52
CA PRO A 56 9.89 3.30 -7.32
C PRO A 56 8.97 3.47 -6.11
N GLU A 57 9.10 2.58 -5.11
CA GLU A 57 8.25 2.57 -3.90
C GLU A 57 8.28 3.89 -3.12
N GLU A 58 9.39 4.64 -3.18
CA GLU A 58 9.52 5.94 -2.52
C GLU A 58 8.62 7.04 -3.10
N PHE A 59 8.07 6.83 -4.31
CA PHE A 59 7.15 7.76 -4.99
C PHE A 59 5.70 7.30 -4.96
N ILE A 60 5.40 6.26 -4.18
CA ILE A 60 4.08 5.64 -4.07
C ILE A 60 3.65 5.67 -2.61
N GLU A 61 2.39 6.01 -2.38
CA GLU A 61 1.75 5.89 -1.08
C GLU A 61 0.66 4.82 -1.16
N CYS A 62 0.69 3.86 -0.25
CA CYS A 62 -0.29 2.79 -0.16
C CYS A 62 -1.12 2.92 1.12
N GLU A 63 -2.41 2.62 1.02
CA GLU A 63 -3.27 2.47 2.18
C GLU A 63 -2.80 1.30 3.06
N ALA A 64 -2.99 1.44 4.37
CA ALA A 64 -2.66 0.37 5.28
C ALA A 64 -3.56 -0.87 5.03
N PRO A 65 -3.01 -2.09 5.06
CA PRO A 65 -3.79 -3.31 5.03
C PRO A 65 -4.88 -3.32 6.12
N VAL A 66 -6.08 -3.77 5.75
CA VAL A 66 -7.17 -3.98 6.71
C VAL A 66 -6.83 -5.17 7.60
N ASP A 67 -6.86 -4.97 8.92
CA ASP A 67 -6.73 -6.04 9.92
C ASP A 67 -8.11 -6.60 10.27
N HIS A 68 -8.31 -7.90 10.03
CA HIS A 68 -9.53 -8.61 10.41
C HIS A 68 -9.43 -9.29 11.77
N ASN A 69 -8.31 -9.17 12.48
CA ASN A 69 -8.06 -9.73 13.82
C ASN A 69 -8.42 -11.23 13.92
N GLY A 70 -8.12 -12.01 12.88
CA GLY A 70 -8.41 -13.44 12.80
C GLY A 70 -9.84 -13.80 12.40
N ASN A 71 -10.70 -12.82 12.06
CA ASN A 71 -12.06 -13.06 11.61
C ASN A 71 -12.10 -13.46 10.13
N ILE A 72 -12.20 -14.77 9.89
CA ILE A 72 -12.23 -15.37 8.56
C ILE A 72 -13.43 -14.87 7.75
N SER A 73 -14.62 -14.81 8.34
CA SER A 73 -15.83 -14.39 7.63
C SER A 73 -15.79 -12.93 7.19
N ALA A 74 -15.23 -12.03 8.00
CA ALA A 74 -15.07 -10.63 7.61
C ALA A 74 -14.12 -10.47 6.41
N ARG A 75 -13.04 -11.27 6.38
CA ARG A 75 -12.11 -11.34 5.25
C ARG A 75 -12.75 -12.01 4.02
N ASP A 76 -13.44 -13.15 4.22
CA ASP A 76 -14.62 -13.66 3.49
C ASP A 76 -15.26 -12.62 2.57
N GLU A 77 -16.05 -11.78 3.23
CA GLU A 77 -16.99 -10.85 2.63
C GLU A 77 -16.30 -9.69 1.91
N LEU A 78 -15.21 -9.15 2.48
CA LEU A 78 -14.47 -8.04 1.88
C LEU A 78 -13.54 -8.49 0.75
N GLY A 79 -13.04 -9.73 0.78
CA GLY A 79 -12.15 -10.28 -0.24
C GLY A 79 -10.69 -9.79 -0.20
N TYR A 80 -10.36 -8.88 0.71
CA TYR A 80 -9.01 -8.36 0.98
C TYR A 80 -8.84 -8.08 2.48
N GLY A 81 -7.65 -7.63 2.88
CA GLY A 81 -7.21 -7.55 4.27
C GLY A 81 -6.52 -8.82 4.77
N CYS A 82 -5.99 -8.75 5.99
CA CYS A 82 -5.19 -9.77 6.64
C CYS A 82 -5.92 -10.38 7.83
N LEU A 83 -5.75 -11.69 8.03
CA LEU A 83 -6.22 -12.39 9.24
C LEU A 83 -5.19 -12.36 10.37
N LYS A 84 -3.91 -12.30 10.02
CA LYS A 84 -2.78 -12.21 10.93
C LYS A 84 -1.69 -11.35 10.31
N PHE A 85 -1.02 -10.60 11.17
CA PHE A 85 0.23 -9.91 10.89
C PHE A 85 1.31 -10.69 11.63
N GLY A 86 2.41 -11.00 10.97
CA GLY A 86 3.53 -11.70 11.59
C GLY A 86 3.93 -12.98 10.88
N GLY A 87 5.16 -13.42 11.15
CA GLY A 87 5.70 -14.68 10.66
C GLY A 87 7.22 -14.63 10.57
N GLN A 88 7.87 -15.76 10.87
CA GLN A 88 9.33 -15.89 10.69
C GLN A 88 9.67 -16.31 9.24
N ALA A 89 8.73 -17.00 8.56
CA ALA A 89 8.88 -17.44 7.18
C ALA A 89 7.86 -16.77 6.26
N TYR A 90 8.23 -16.60 4.99
CA TYR A 90 7.37 -16.01 3.96
C TYR A 90 6.04 -16.77 3.78
N SER A 91 6.01 -18.08 3.99
CA SER A 91 4.78 -18.87 3.95
C SER A 91 3.78 -18.54 5.06
N ASP A 92 4.28 -17.97 6.15
CA ASP A 92 3.52 -17.78 7.38
C ASP A 92 2.97 -16.36 7.47
N VAL A 93 3.44 -15.44 6.60
CA VAL A 93 2.94 -14.07 6.53
C VAL A 93 1.70 -14.01 5.63
N SER A 94 0.70 -13.27 6.09
CA SER A 94 -0.50 -13.04 5.30
C SER A 94 -0.21 -12.02 4.20
N HIS A 95 -0.68 -12.31 2.99
CA HIS A 95 -0.57 -11.40 1.85
C HIS A 95 -1.93 -10.82 1.52
N THR A 96 -1.95 -9.53 1.23
CA THR A 96 -3.18 -8.88 0.80
C THR A 96 -2.91 -7.79 -0.23
N ARG A 97 -3.97 -7.35 -0.90
CA ARG A 97 -3.93 -6.21 -1.82
C ARG A 97 -4.30 -4.96 -1.05
N VAL A 98 -3.65 -3.86 -1.38
CA VAL A 98 -4.00 -2.53 -0.89
C VAL A 98 -4.16 -1.60 -2.08
N LEU A 99 -4.76 -0.43 -1.83
CA LEU A 99 -4.83 0.62 -2.81
C LEU A 99 -3.57 1.48 -2.72
N CYS A 100 -2.80 1.55 -3.80
CA CYS A 100 -1.62 2.40 -3.89
C CYS A 100 -1.87 3.55 -4.87
N ARG A 101 -1.23 4.69 -4.62
CA ARG A 101 -1.28 5.85 -5.52
C ARG A 101 0.09 6.48 -5.67
N ALA A 102 0.36 7.03 -6.85
CA ALA A 102 1.51 7.91 -7.03
C ALA A 102 1.36 9.16 -6.14
N LEU A 103 2.46 9.60 -5.53
CA LEU A 103 2.48 10.81 -4.71
C LEU A 103 2.06 12.05 -5.51
N ASP A 104 1.53 13.03 -4.80
CA ASP A 104 1.12 14.31 -5.39
C ASP A 104 2.35 15.07 -5.94
N GLY A 105 2.22 15.63 -7.14
CA GLY A 105 3.31 16.31 -7.84
C GLY A 105 4.23 15.39 -8.66
N ILE A 106 4.08 14.07 -8.56
CA ILE A 106 4.75 13.11 -9.46
C ILE A 106 3.92 12.95 -10.73
N GLU A 107 4.53 13.21 -11.87
CA GLU A 107 3.91 13.05 -13.20
C GLU A 107 4.34 11.72 -13.83
N CYS A 108 3.37 10.90 -14.23
CA CYS A 108 3.59 9.58 -14.83
C CYS A 108 2.43 9.22 -15.76
N ALA A 109 2.70 8.35 -16.74
CA ALA A 109 1.75 7.85 -17.72
C ALA A 109 0.99 6.63 -17.19
N GLY A 110 -0.31 6.55 -17.48
CA GLY A 110 -1.19 5.44 -17.08
C GLY A 110 -1.97 5.67 -15.79
N GLN A 111 -2.42 4.56 -15.16
CA GLN A 111 -3.23 4.63 -13.94
C GLN A 111 -2.38 5.10 -12.77
N ARG A 112 -2.83 6.17 -12.11
CA ARG A 112 -2.14 6.73 -10.93
C ARG A 112 -2.52 6.06 -9.62
N ILE A 113 -3.55 5.21 -9.66
CA ILE A 113 -4.06 4.44 -8.53
C ILE A 113 -4.09 3.00 -9.00
N PHE A 114 -3.52 2.09 -8.21
CA PHE A 114 -3.23 0.74 -8.65
C PHE A 114 -3.07 -0.27 -7.52
#